data_AF-A0A2K0X518-F1
#
_entry.id   AF-A0A2K0X518-F1
#
_cell.length_a   1.000
_cell.length_b   1.000
_cell.length_c   1.000
_cell.angle_alpha   90.00
_cell.angle_beta   90.00
_cell.angle_gamma   90.00
#
_symmetry.space_group_name_H-M   'P 1'
#
loop_
_entity.id
_entity.type
_entity.pdbx_description
1 polymer ?
#
loop_
_entity_poly.entity_id
_entity_poly.type
_entity_poly.pdbx_seq_one_letter_code
_entity_poly.pdbx_strand_id
1 'polypeptide(L)'
;MLNMLKLKKFLILLFTLIIVIPLFSGCSNSKQSSKKSGSIEKVCVHNAKTAALYKKVLANASKYNFDPEGTEDSDNNPKETKYSYALVNMSNRDVPDLILRKDANYMYPLKLFTVNKDYSDVVSSDDLIHEGMYVSNGIRVFVEQYVNTNALRYTELSGGTGEAEIYKVTMNIANSNPVEKEKYWSGIITDSPKDKVKQINFVSVNNTKILDDLAKTEDNTYKKSISRKSGKSESKNKNSKKENKKSKNVKSLAKKIEDEKASGRQVVFGTVRVLSYDQVLKMQNMPDPNPGYDHSRENFMLLIFDNKSSILLNHSGDMGNTPKPKDASMFALEKDSEAERAMKKYIGKKVYVSFRVNDGFFPSDTSLPLGEPRLEELKVIE
;
A
#
# COMPACT_ATOMS: atom_id res chain seq x y z
N MET A 1 30.43 -5.69 -44.55
CA MET A 1 29.62 -4.92 -45.53
C MET A 1 28.38 -4.45 -44.81
N LEU A 2 28.42 -3.26 -44.21
CA LEU A 2 28.14 -1.94 -44.81
C LEU A 2 26.63 -1.66 -44.91
N ASN A 3 26.21 -0.74 -44.03
CA ASN A 3 25.15 0.27 -44.15
C ASN A 3 24.36 0.34 -45.46
N MET A 4 23.07 0.68 -45.34
CA MET A 4 22.34 1.76 -46.03
C MET A 4 20.84 1.41 -46.08
N LEU A 5 19.86 2.31 -46.06
CA LEU A 5 19.72 3.73 -45.79
C LEU A 5 18.20 3.99 -45.92
N LYS A 6 17.68 4.86 -45.05
CA LYS A 6 16.42 5.62 -45.17
C LYS A 6 15.89 5.84 -46.60
N LEU A 7 14.58 5.70 -46.84
CA LEU A 7 13.86 6.62 -47.74
C LEU A 7 12.32 6.65 -47.59
N LYS A 8 11.84 7.82 -47.12
CA LYS A 8 10.66 8.61 -47.53
C LYS A 8 9.23 8.01 -47.48
N LYS A 9 8.51 8.38 -46.41
CA LYS A 9 7.11 8.85 -46.49
C LYS A 9 7.12 10.38 -46.62
N PHE A 10 6.41 10.95 -47.60
CA PHE A 10 5.66 12.23 -47.53
C PHE A 10 5.34 12.77 -48.94
N LEU A 11 4.05 12.72 -49.31
CA LEU A 11 3.23 13.68 -50.07
C LEU A 11 1.95 12.89 -50.43
N ILE A 12 0.75 13.31 -50.03
CA ILE A 12 -0.08 14.25 -50.79
C ILE A 12 -1.08 14.90 -49.84
N LEU A 13 -1.07 16.23 -49.84
CA LEU A 13 -2.13 17.11 -49.36
C LEU A 13 -3.06 17.35 -50.56
N LEU A 14 -4.37 17.11 -50.43
CA LEU A 14 -5.33 17.67 -51.38
C LEU A 14 -6.49 18.32 -50.63
N PHE A 15 -6.52 19.65 -50.73
CA PHE A 15 -7.64 20.52 -50.42
C PHE A 15 -8.77 20.25 -51.41
N THR A 16 -9.99 20.04 -50.92
CA THR A 16 -11.21 20.39 -51.67
C THR A 16 -12.25 20.99 -50.73
N LEU A 17 -12.35 22.32 -50.86
CA LEU A 17 -13.38 23.22 -50.37
C LEU A 17 -14.59 23.13 -51.32
N ILE A 18 -15.76 22.65 -50.88
CA ILE A 18 -17.03 22.84 -51.61
C ILE A 18 -18.19 23.14 -50.64
N ILE A 19 -18.51 24.44 -50.56
CA ILE A 19 -19.82 25.10 -50.67
C ILE A 19 -20.96 24.68 -49.71
N VAL A 20 -21.31 25.64 -48.86
CA VAL A 20 -22.57 25.78 -48.11
C VAL A 20 -23.71 26.15 -49.07
N ILE A 21 -24.84 25.44 -49.00
CA ILE A 21 -26.16 25.97 -49.39
C ILE A 21 -27.15 25.63 -48.26
N PRO A 22 -27.88 26.61 -47.69
CA PRO A 22 -28.94 26.35 -46.74
C PRO A 22 -30.25 26.08 -47.49
N LEU A 23 -30.93 24.98 -47.16
CA LEU A 23 -32.34 24.80 -47.50
C LEU A 23 -33.19 25.17 -46.28
N PHE A 24 -33.68 26.41 -46.28
CA PHE A 24 -34.90 26.77 -45.56
C PHE A 24 -36.09 26.60 -46.50
N SER A 25 -37.07 25.80 -46.08
CA SER A 25 -38.47 25.90 -46.51
C SER A 25 -39.36 25.15 -45.51
N GLY A 26 -40.37 25.84 -44.97
CA GLY A 26 -41.53 25.19 -44.33
C GLY A 26 -41.82 25.60 -42.89
N CYS A 27 -42.59 26.67 -42.73
CA CYS A 27 -43.12 27.17 -41.45
C CYS A 27 -44.07 26.18 -40.76
N SER A 28 -44.00 26.10 -39.42
CA SER A 28 -45.20 26.28 -38.59
C SER A 28 -44.82 26.73 -37.18
N ASN A 29 -45.55 27.76 -36.71
CA ASN A 29 -45.43 28.43 -35.44
C ASN A 29 -45.73 27.49 -34.26
N SER A 30 -44.90 27.48 -33.22
CA SER A 30 -45.39 27.77 -31.86
C SER A 30 -44.27 27.96 -30.83
N LYS A 31 -44.36 29.08 -30.13
CA LYS A 31 -43.92 29.35 -28.76
C LYS A 31 -42.43 29.18 -28.44
N GLN A 32 -41.76 30.31 -28.62
CA GLN A 32 -40.67 30.77 -27.77
C GLN A 32 -41.05 30.59 -26.29
N SER A 33 -40.46 29.59 -25.64
CA SER A 33 -40.33 29.56 -24.18
C SER A 33 -38.84 29.53 -23.86
N SER A 34 -38.46 30.42 -22.95
CA SER A 34 -37.14 30.70 -22.42
C SER A 34 -36.22 29.48 -22.34
N LYS A 35 -35.14 29.47 -23.13
CA LYS A 35 -33.96 28.63 -22.87
C LYS A 35 -33.42 29.01 -21.49
N LYS A 36 -33.74 28.20 -20.48
CA LYS A 36 -32.91 28.07 -19.28
C LYS A 36 -31.49 27.80 -19.76
N SER A 37 -30.53 28.55 -19.21
CA SER A 37 -29.09 28.33 -19.28
C SER A 37 -28.79 26.83 -19.34
N GLY A 38 -28.33 26.36 -20.51
CA GLY A 38 -28.03 24.96 -20.74
C GLY A 38 -27.01 24.48 -19.72
N SER A 39 -27.38 23.45 -18.95
CA SER A 39 -26.40 22.58 -18.34
C SER A 39 -25.54 22.02 -19.48
N ILE A 40 -24.25 22.32 -19.49
CA ILE A 40 -23.30 21.68 -20.39
C ILE A 40 -23.46 20.17 -20.15
N GLU A 41 -23.93 19.44 -21.16
CA GLU A 41 -24.12 18.01 -21.09
C GLU A 41 -22.74 17.36 -20.89
N LYS A 42 -22.56 16.64 -19.77
CA LYS A 42 -21.29 16.00 -19.46
C LYS A 42 -21.02 14.91 -20.49
N VAL A 43 -19.97 15.08 -21.29
CA VAL A 43 -19.51 14.07 -22.23
C VAL A 43 -18.70 13.04 -21.46
N CYS A 44 -19.23 11.82 -21.32
CA CYS A 44 -18.60 10.70 -20.62
C CYS A 44 -18.30 9.51 -21.56
N VAL A 45 -18.04 9.79 -22.84
CA VAL A 45 -17.97 8.79 -23.90
C VAL A 45 -16.80 7.84 -23.68
N HIS A 46 -15.61 8.36 -23.40
CA HIS A 46 -14.41 7.54 -23.19
C HIS A 46 -14.51 6.73 -21.90
N ASN A 47 -14.92 7.34 -20.80
CA ASN A 47 -15.09 6.63 -19.53
C ASN A 47 -16.20 5.56 -19.60
N ALA A 48 -17.30 5.82 -20.32
CA ALA A 48 -18.35 4.83 -20.56
C ALA A 48 -17.84 3.64 -21.39
N LYS A 49 -17.06 3.89 -22.45
CA LYS A 49 -16.41 2.82 -23.24
C LYS A 49 -15.44 2.01 -22.38
N THR A 50 -14.58 2.68 -21.62
CA THR A 50 -13.63 2.02 -20.70
C THR A 50 -14.34 1.13 -19.69
N ALA A 51 -15.40 1.63 -19.04
CA ALA A 51 -16.19 0.85 -18.11
C ALA A 51 -16.83 -0.39 -18.78
N ALA A 52 -17.35 -0.25 -20.00
CA ALA A 52 -17.92 -1.36 -20.74
C ALA A 52 -16.88 -2.43 -21.11
N LEU A 53 -15.68 -2.01 -21.54
CA LEU A 53 -14.56 -2.90 -21.83
C LEU A 53 -14.10 -3.64 -20.57
N TYR A 54 -13.95 -2.94 -19.45
CA TYR A 54 -13.58 -3.56 -18.18
C TYR A 54 -14.63 -4.53 -17.65
N LYS A 55 -15.94 -4.26 -17.83
CA LYS A 55 -16.97 -5.26 -17.53
C LYS A 55 -16.80 -6.55 -18.34
N LYS A 56 -16.37 -6.46 -19.60
CA LYS A 56 -16.04 -7.65 -20.42
C LYS A 56 -14.82 -8.39 -19.87
N VAL A 57 -13.79 -7.67 -19.41
CA VAL A 57 -12.64 -8.28 -18.72
C VAL A 57 -13.12 -9.06 -17.50
N LEU A 58 -13.91 -8.44 -16.62
CA LEU A 58 -14.42 -9.09 -15.41
C LEU A 58 -15.28 -10.33 -15.71
N ALA A 59 -16.15 -10.24 -16.72
CA ALA A 59 -16.98 -11.37 -17.15
C ALA A 59 -16.18 -12.55 -17.75
N ASN A 60 -14.95 -12.30 -18.18
CA ASN A 60 -14.04 -13.32 -18.72
C ASN A 60 -12.85 -13.59 -17.79
N ALA A 61 -12.95 -13.24 -16.50
CA ALA A 61 -11.83 -13.34 -15.55
C ALA A 61 -11.17 -14.74 -15.52
N SER A 62 -11.98 -15.80 -15.63
CA SER A 62 -11.51 -17.20 -15.63
C SER A 62 -10.79 -17.64 -16.90
N LYS A 63 -10.86 -16.86 -17.99
CA LYS A 63 -10.21 -17.20 -19.27
C LYS A 63 -8.80 -16.64 -19.39
N TYR A 64 -8.40 -15.73 -18.51
CA TYR A 64 -7.05 -15.17 -18.55
C TYR A 64 -6.04 -16.12 -17.92
N ASN A 65 -4.84 -16.14 -18.49
CA ASN A 65 -3.74 -16.89 -17.93
C ASN A 65 -3.19 -16.18 -16.68
N PHE A 66 -3.25 -16.86 -15.54
CA PHE A 66 -2.70 -16.45 -14.24
C PHE A 66 -1.52 -17.33 -13.80
N ASP A 67 -1.03 -18.20 -14.69
CA ASP A 67 0.15 -19.06 -14.50
C ASP A 67 0.90 -19.19 -15.84
N PRO A 68 1.58 -18.12 -16.29
CA PRO A 68 2.27 -18.09 -17.58
C PRO A 68 3.45 -19.08 -17.65
N GLU A 69 4.00 -19.48 -16.51
CA GLU A 69 5.17 -20.36 -16.41
C GLU A 69 4.78 -21.84 -16.23
N GLY A 70 3.48 -22.16 -16.10
CA GLY A 70 3.00 -23.53 -15.92
C GLY A 70 3.39 -24.14 -14.58
N THR A 71 3.54 -23.30 -13.55
CA THR A 71 3.84 -23.70 -12.19
C THR A 71 2.56 -24.20 -11.51
N GLU A 72 2.16 -25.44 -11.82
CA GLU A 72 1.08 -26.12 -11.12
C GLU A 72 1.47 -26.34 -9.64
N ASP A 73 1.20 -25.36 -8.80
CA ASP A 73 1.22 -25.55 -7.36
C ASP A 73 -0.06 -26.33 -7.00
N SER A 74 0.06 -27.65 -7.11
CA SER A 74 -1.02 -28.66 -7.00
C SER A 74 -1.79 -28.64 -5.67
N ASP A 75 -1.34 -27.88 -4.67
CA ASP A 75 -2.00 -27.70 -3.37
C ASP A 75 -2.88 -26.43 -3.26
N ASN A 76 -2.91 -25.57 -4.28
CA ASN A 76 -3.51 -24.23 -4.21
C ASN A 76 -4.83 -24.07 -4.99
N ASN A 77 -5.64 -25.11 -5.10
CA ASN A 77 -6.92 -25.02 -5.79
C ASN A 77 -8.06 -24.75 -4.78
N PRO A 78 -8.48 -23.48 -4.54
CA PRO A 78 -9.68 -23.22 -3.76
C PRO A 78 -10.87 -23.92 -4.45
N LYS A 79 -11.77 -24.51 -3.65
CA LYS A 79 -12.99 -25.20 -4.15
C LYS A 79 -13.84 -24.34 -5.09
N GLU A 80 -13.69 -23.01 -5.01
CA GLU A 80 -14.18 -22.04 -5.98
C GLU A 80 -13.10 -20.98 -6.23
N THR A 81 -12.58 -20.89 -7.45
CA THR A 81 -11.70 -19.78 -7.85
C THR A 81 -12.49 -18.48 -7.89
N LYS A 82 -12.10 -17.53 -7.04
CA LYS A 82 -12.71 -16.21 -6.95
C LYS A 82 -11.80 -15.15 -7.56
N TYR A 83 -12.42 -14.07 -8.00
CA TYR A 83 -11.73 -12.94 -8.60
C TYR A 83 -12.18 -11.65 -7.95
N SER A 84 -11.25 -10.72 -7.83
CA SER A 84 -11.48 -9.36 -7.38
C SER A 84 -10.75 -8.36 -8.28
N TYR A 85 -11.17 -7.10 -8.29
CA TYR A 85 -10.56 -6.07 -9.14
C TYR A 85 -10.49 -4.72 -8.43
N ALA A 86 -9.62 -3.86 -8.95
CA ALA A 86 -9.51 -2.46 -8.55
C ALA A 86 -9.20 -1.57 -9.75
N LEU A 87 -9.55 -0.29 -9.64
CA LEU A 87 -9.14 0.75 -10.58
C LEU A 87 -7.95 1.53 -9.99
N VAL A 88 -6.90 1.69 -10.77
CA VAL A 88 -5.63 2.32 -10.37
C VAL A 88 -5.17 3.33 -11.42
N ASN A 89 -4.14 4.11 -11.11
CA ASN A 89 -3.51 5.04 -12.05
C ASN A 89 -2.04 4.68 -12.23
N MET A 90 -1.70 4.18 -13.42
CA MET A 90 -0.35 3.74 -13.77
C MET A 90 0.17 4.42 -15.05
N SER A 91 -0.64 5.29 -15.66
CA SER A 91 -0.27 6.04 -16.86
C SER A 91 -0.67 7.51 -16.77
N ASN A 92 -0.12 8.33 -17.67
CA ASN A 92 -0.44 9.76 -17.73
C ASN A 92 -1.85 10.05 -18.27
N ARG A 93 -2.57 9.05 -18.79
CA ARG A 93 -3.93 9.22 -19.32
C ARG A 93 -4.92 9.51 -18.21
N ASP A 94 -5.97 10.28 -18.49
CA ASP A 94 -7.06 10.52 -17.54
C ASP A 94 -8.14 9.43 -17.61
N VAL A 95 -7.68 8.18 -17.68
CA VAL A 95 -8.51 6.99 -17.61
C VAL A 95 -7.80 6.01 -16.67
N PRO A 96 -8.51 5.34 -15.76
CA PRO A 96 -7.89 4.38 -14.88
C PRO A 96 -7.43 3.14 -15.64
N ASP A 97 -6.42 2.49 -15.08
CA ASP A 97 -6.02 1.12 -15.39
C ASP A 97 -6.78 0.15 -14.45
N LEU A 98 -6.93 -1.11 -14.86
CA LEU A 98 -7.61 -2.15 -14.09
C LEU A 98 -6.61 -3.22 -13.64
N ILE A 99 -6.63 -3.54 -12.35
CA ILE A 99 -5.95 -4.73 -11.82
C ILE A 99 -7.01 -5.79 -11.59
N LEU A 100 -6.83 -6.96 -12.21
CA LEU A 100 -7.60 -8.17 -11.94
C LEU A 100 -6.76 -9.10 -11.06
N ARG A 101 -7.31 -9.45 -9.90
CA ARG A 101 -6.70 -10.34 -8.91
C ARG A 101 -7.42 -11.68 -8.92
N LYS A 102 -6.68 -12.77 -9.08
CA LYS A 102 -7.17 -14.12 -8.79
C LYS A 102 -6.91 -14.41 -7.32
N ASP A 103 -7.92 -14.90 -6.60
CA ASP A 103 -7.74 -15.29 -5.22
C ASP A 103 -6.83 -16.53 -5.14
N ALA A 104 -5.90 -16.51 -4.20
CA ALA A 104 -4.93 -17.56 -3.93
C ALA A 104 -4.63 -17.59 -2.43
N ASN A 105 -4.05 -18.68 -1.92
CA ASN A 105 -3.87 -18.88 -0.48
C ASN A 105 -2.85 -17.90 0.14
N TYR A 106 -1.77 -17.62 -0.57
CA TYR A 106 -0.66 -16.82 -0.03
C TYR A 106 -0.21 -15.72 -0.97
N MET A 107 -0.11 -16.03 -2.26
CA MET A 107 0.39 -15.13 -3.28
C MET A 107 -0.66 -14.91 -4.35
N TYR A 108 -1.25 -13.73 -4.37
CA TYR A 108 -2.31 -13.34 -5.29
C TYR A 108 -1.69 -12.87 -6.61
N PRO A 109 -1.88 -13.59 -7.72
CA PRO A 109 -1.43 -13.11 -9.01
C PRO A 109 -2.36 -12.01 -9.52
N LEU A 110 -1.75 -10.96 -10.05
CA LEU A 110 -2.38 -9.74 -10.52
C LEU A 110 -2.08 -9.56 -12.00
N LYS A 111 -3.14 -9.53 -12.82
CA LYS A 111 -3.04 -9.21 -14.24
C LYS A 111 -3.54 -7.79 -14.48
N LEU A 112 -2.80 -7.03 -15.27
CA LEU A 112 -3.09 -5.61 -15.49
C LEU A 112 -3.69 -5.38 -16.86
N PHE A 113 -4.66 -4.46 -16.91
CA PHE A 113 -5.40 -4.13 -18.13
C PHE A 113 -5.53 -2.62 -18.29
N THR A 114 -5.38 -2.17 -19.53
CA THR A 114 -5.61 -0.77 -19.89
C THR A 114 -6.27 -0.68 -21.26
N VAL A 115 -7.08 0.34 -21.50
CA VAL A 115 -7.72 0.49 -22.84
C VAL A 115 -6.71 0.93 -23.89
N ASN A 116 -6.89 0.53 -25.15
CA ASN A 116 -6.11 1.05 -26.26
C ASN A 116 -6.43 2.54 -26.54
N LYS A 117 -5.72 3.17 -27.48
CA LYS A 117 -5.79 4.63 -27.71
C LYS A 117 -7.16 5.12 -28.19
N ASP A 118 -7.89 4.28 -28.92
CA ASP A 118 -9.18 4.56 -29.55
C ASP A 118 -10.38 3.97 -28.77
N TYR A 119 -10.13 3.36 -27.61
CA TYR A 119 -11.15 2.79 -26.73
C TYR A 119 -11.99 1.69 -27.39
N SER A 120 -11.39 0.96 -28.34
CA SER A 120 -12.04 -0.16 -29.03
C SER A 120 -11.79 -1.49 -28.33
N ASP A 121 -10.67 -1.62 -27.60
CA ASP A 121 -10.29 -2.85 -26.90
C ASP A 121 -9.40 -2.59 -25.67
N VAL A 122 -9.05 -3.64 -24.95
CA VAL A 122 -8.07 -3.64 -23.85
C VAL A 122 -6.73 -4.23 -24.30
N VAL A 123 -5.65 -3.66 -23.76
CA VAL A 123 -4.30 -4.23 -23.76
C VAL A 123 -4.06 -4.79 -22.37
N SER A 124 -3.56 -6.03 -22.29
CA SER A 124 -3.22 -6.69 -21.03
C SER A 124 -1.71 -6.83 -20.86
N SER A 125 -1.25 -6.97 -19.62
CA SER A 125 0.12 -7.38 -19.33
C SER A 125 0.36 -8.83 -19.75
N ASP A 126 1.54 -9.11 -20.30
CA ASP A 126 2.00 -10.48 -20.50
C ASP A 126 2.43 -11.07 -19.15
N ASP A 127 3.29 -10.33 -18.45
CA ASP A 127 3.75 -10.66 -17.10
C ASP A 127 2.68 -10.37 -16.04
N LEU A 128 2.74 -11.16 -14.97
CA LEU A 128 1.95 -10.93 -13.76
C LEU A 128 2.80 -10.18 -12.74
N ILE A 129 2.16 -9.32 -11.96
CA ILE A 129 2.72 -8.90 -10.66
C ILE A 129 1.99 -9.68 -9.57
N HIS A 130 2.55 -9.72 -8.37
CA HIS A 130 1.96 -10.48 -7.28
C HIS A 130 1.75 -9.60 -6.05
N GLU A 131 0.83 -9.98 -5.18
CA GLU A 131 0.64 -9.40 -3.85
C GLU A 131 0.51 -10.55 -2.85
N GLY A 132 1.05 -10.41 -1.65
CA GLY A 132 0.96 -11.44 -0.61
C GLY A 132 2.33 -12.00 -0.24
N MET A 133 2.44 -13.32 -0.10
CA MET A 133 3.62 -13.98 0.47
C MET A 133 4.02 -15.23 -0.34
N TYR A 134 5.30 -15.31 -0.70
CA TYR A 134 5.94 -16.56 -1.11
C TYR A 134 6.32 -17.36 0.13
N VAL A 135 5.63 -18.47 0.37
CA VAL A 135 5.84 -19.33 1.54
C VAL A 135 7.25 -19.95 1.54
N SER A 136 7.77 -20.32 0.36
CA SER A 136 9.03 -21.06 0.21
C SER A 136 10.28 -20.29 0.63
N ASN A 137 10.26 -18.96 0.54
CA ASN A 137 11.41 -18.11 0.86
C ASN A 137 11.08 -16.89 1.74
N GLY A 138 9.85 -16.82 2.26
CA GLY A 138 9.43 -15.77 3.19
C GLY A 138 9.31 -14.37 2.57
N ILE A 139 9.40 -14.22 1.25
CA ILE A 139 9.25 -12.93 0.58
C ILE A 139 7.79 -12.48 0.66
N ARG A 140 7.59 -11.23 1.05
CA ARG A 140 6.30 -10.55 1.10
C ARG A 140 6.26 -9.45 0.06
N VAL A 141 5.16 -9.38 -0.65
CA VAL A 141 4.97 -8.42 -1.72
C VAL A 141 3.77 -7.54 -1.43
N PHE A 142 4.01 -6.23 -1.43
CA PHE A 142 2.99 -5.21 -1.22
C PHE A 142 2.79 -4.40 -2.50
N VAL A 143 1.53 -4.15 -2.85
CA VAL A 143 1.16 -3.33 -4.01
C VAL A 143 0.27 -2.17 -3.56
N GLU A 144 0.76 -0.94 -3.74
CA GLU A 144 0.09 0.27 -3.24
C GLU A 144 0.02 1.33 -4.35
N GLN A 145 -1.01 2.18 -4.31
CA GLN A 145 -1.14 3.31 -5.23
C GLN A 145 -0.36 4.52 -4.69
N TYR A 146 0.55 5.09 -5.49
CA TYR A 146 1.12 6.38 -5.14
C TYR A 146 0.06 7.50 -5.12
N VAL A 147 0.14 8.40 -4.14
CA VAL A 147 -0.79 9.53 -4.01
C VAL A 147 -0.55 10.58 -5.09
N ASN A 148 0.71 10.82 -5.44
CA ASN A 148 1.14 11.97 -6.23
C ASN A 148 1.69 11.60 -7.62
N THR A 149 1.77 10.31 -7.95
CA THR A 149 2.33 9.84 -9.21
C THR A 149 1.38 8.84 -9.87
N ASN A 150 1.50 8.71 -11.19
CA ASN A 150 0.74 7.73 -11.98
C ASN A 150 1.49 6.39 -12.00
N ALA A 151 1.71 5.80 -10.82
CA ALA A 151 2.42 4.53 -10.68
C ALA A 151 1.88 3.76 -9.46
N LEU A 152 2.15 2.46 -9.44
CA LEU A 152 2.08 1.67 -8.22
C LEU A 152 3.46 1.63 -7.55
N ARG A 153 3.46 1.59 -6.22
CA ARG A 153 4.59 1.15 -5.42
C ARG A 153 4.49 -0.35 -5.25
N TYR A 154 5.51 -1.06 -5.67
CA TYR A 154 5.61 -2.51 -5.56
C TYR A 154 6.83 -2.82 -4.70
N THR A 155 6.60 -3.40 -3.52
CA THR A 155 7.66 -3.68 -2.54
C THR A 155 7.81 -5.18 -2.41
N GLU A 156 9.02 -5.70 -2.64
CA GLU A 156 9.41 -7.06 -2.27
C GLU A 156 10.20 -6.96 -0.97
N LEU A 157 9.74 -7.65 0.08
CA LEU A 157 10.32 -7.63 1.42
C LEU A 157 10.72 -9.05 1.78
N SER A 158 12.00 -9.27 2.06
CA SER A 158 12.49 -10.53 2.60
C SER A 158 12.11 -10.65 4.08
N GLY A 159 11.30 -11.64 4.40
CA GLY A 159 11.09 -12.06 5.79
C GLY A 159 12.40 -12.55 6.40
N GLY A 160 12.65 -12.29 7.69
CA GLY A 160 13.94 -12.62 8.31
C GLY A 160 14.91 -11.45 8.41
N THR A 161 15.25 -10.84 7.28
CA THR A 161 16.32 -9.83 7.22
C THR A 161 15.78 -8.40 7.23
N GLY A 162 14.52 -8.20 6.83
CA GLY A 162 13.95 -6.87 6.62
C GLY A 162 14.53 -6.16 5.39
N GLU A 163 15.34 -6.84 4.57
CA GLU A 163 15.78 -6.34 3.28
C GLU A 163 14.59 -6.24 2.33
N ALA A 164 14.52 -5.15 1.59
CA ALA A 164 13.47 -4.91 0.64
C ALA A 164 14.00 -4.25 -0.63
N GLU A 165 13.30 -4.51 -1.71
CA GLU A 165 13.44 -3.81 -2.98
C GLU A 165 12.11 -3.13 -3.30
N ILE A 166 12.18 -1.88 -3.75
CA ILE A 166 10.98 -1.12 -4.10
C ILE A 166 11.06 -0.66 -5.55
N TYR A 167 9.95 -0.90 -6.24
CA TYR A 167 9.77 -0.68 -7.64
C TYR A 167 8.61 0.29 -7.90
N LYS A 168 8.76 1.08 -8.95
CA LYS A 168 7.63 1.79 -9.58
C LYS A 168 7.10 0.91 -10.70
N VAL A 169 5.80 0.64 -10.66
CA VAL A 169 5.12 -0.07 -11.74
C VAL A 169 4.24 0.90 -12.49
N THR A 170 4.44 1.00 -13.80
CA THR A 170 3.70 1.89 -14.69
C THR A 170 3.13 1.13 -15.89
N MET A 171 2.21 1.77 -16.61
CA MET A 171 1.65 1.26 -17.86
C MET A 171 1.97 2.17 -19.05
N ASN A 172 2.54 1.59 -20.09
CA ASN A 172 2.88 2.22 -21.35
C ASN A 172 2.33 1.41 -22.54
N ILE A 173 1.19 1.85 -23.06
CA ILE A 173 0.49 1.22 -24.19
C ILE A 173 1.25 1.29 -25.53
N ALA A 174 2.40 1.95 -25.59
CA ALA A 174 3.25 1.94 -26.78
C ALA A 174 4.05 0.63 -26.90
N ASN A 175 4.21 -0.11 -25.80
CA ASN A 175 4.95 -1.36 -25.76
C ASN A 175 4.03 -2.56 -25.99
N SER A 176 4.60 -3.67 -26.48
CA SER A 176 3.87 -4.93 -26.66
C SER A 176 3.41 -5.51 -25.33
N ASN A 177 4.30 -5.54 -24.32
CA ASN A 177 3.94 -5.75 -22.92
C ASN A 177 3.86 -4.38 -22.25
N PRO A 178 2.65 -3.91 -21.89
CA PRO A 178 2.46 -2.53 -21.46
C PRO A 178 2.97 -2.26 -20.03
N VAL A 179 3.34 -3.27 -19.24
CA VAL A 179 3.79 -3.07 -17.86
C VAL A 179 5.28 -2.83 -17.81
N GLU A 180 5.69 -1.74 -17.15
CA GLU A 180 7.09 -1.42 -16.88
C GLU A 180 7.32 -1.42 -15.37
N LYS A 181 8.33 -2.18 -14.90
CA LYS A 181 8.74 -2.27 -13.49
C LYS A 181 10.16 -1.71 -13.35
N GLU A 182 10.30 -0.56 -12.69
CA GLU A 182 11.59 0.12 -12.49
C GLU A 182 11.97 0.07 -11.01
N LYS A 183 13.12 -0.55 -10.68
CA LYS A 183 13.68 -0.52 -9.33
C LYS A 183 14.23 0.87 -9.05
N TYR A 184 13.81 1.49 -7.95
CA TYR A 184 14.35 2.80 -7.54
C TYR A 184 14.98 2.78 -6.15
N TRP A 185 14.79 1.73 -5.36
CA TRP A 185 15.38 1.61 -4.04
C TRP A 185 15.58 0.15 -3.63
N SER A 186 16.62 -0.09 -2.84
CA SER A 186 16.91 -1.37 -2.18
C SER A 186 17.62 -1.11 -0.85
N GLY A 187 17.33 -1.89 0.18
CA GLY A 187 17.97 -1.78 1.50
C GLY A 187 17.10 -2.34 2.62
N ILE A 188 17.35 -1.94 3.87
CA ILE A 188 16.48 -2.32 5.00
C ILE A 188 15.20 -1.50 4.96
N ILE A 189 14.03 -2.15 5.02
CA ILE A 189 12.72 -1.52 4.78
C ILE A 189 12.43 -0.31 5.69
N THR A 190 13.02 -0.25 6.88
CA THR A 190 12.89 0.91 7.78
C THR A 190 13.57 2.17 7.27
N ASP A 191 14.55 2.02 6.39
CA ASP A 191 15.29 3.09 5.74
C ASP A 191 14.68 3.45 4.37
N SER A 192 13.54 2.85 4.03
CA SER A 192 12.88 3.11 2.76
C SER A 192 12.37 4.55 2.65
N PRO A 193 12.26 5.08 1.41
CA PRO A 193 11.67 6.38 1.17
C PRO A 193 10.26 6.45 1.78
N LYS A 194 9.96 7.54 2.50
CA LYS A 194 8.65 7.80 3.11
C LYS A 194 7.65 8.29 2.08
N ASP A 195 7.41 7.45 1.09
CA ASP A 195 6.52 7.72 -0.01
C ASP A 195 5.07 7.85 0.48
N LYS A 196 4.35 8.80 -0.09
CA LYS A 196 2.90 8.91 0.15
C LYS A 196 2.19 7.90 -0.74
N VAL A 197 1.69 6.83 -0.14
CA VAL A 197 0.98 5.74 -0.80
C VAL A 197 -0.38 5.48 -0.16
N LYS A 198 -1.25 4.76 -0.87
CA LYS A 198 -2.56 4.30 -0.40
C LYS A 198 -2.73 2.83 -0.74
N GLN A 199 -3.32 2.09 0.17
CA GLN A 199 -3.74 0.72 -0.10
C GLN A 199 -4.76 0.67 -1.24
N ILE A 200 -4.65 -0.34 -2.09
CA ILE A 200 -5.59 -0.60 -3.16
C ILE A 200 -6.76 -1.40 -2.58
N ASN A 201 -7.98 -0.89 -2.73
CA ASN A 201 -9.17 -1.58 -2.27
C ASN A 201 -9.76 -2.44 -3.39
N PHE A 202 -9.61 -3.76 -3.26
CA PHE A 202 -10.16 -4.73 -4.21
C PHE A 202 -11.62 -5.04 -3.88
N VAL A 203 -12.46 -5.13 -4.91
CA VAL A 203 -13.87 -5.54 -4.79
C VAL A 203 -14.13 -6.78 -5.64
N SER A 204 -15.11 -7.59 -5.25
CA SER A 204 -15.52 -8.75 -6.05
C SER A 204 -15.88 -8.35 -7.48
N VAL A 205 -15.55 -9.19 -8.46
CA VAL A 205 -15.93 -8.98 -9.88
C VAL A 205 -17.44 -8.91 -10.11
N ASN A 206 -18.25 -9.45 -9.18
CA ASN A 206 -19.71 -9.34 -9.22
C ASN A 206 -20.22 -7.94 -8.80
N ASN A 207 -19.37 -7.11 -8.20
CA ASN A 207 -19.69 -5.73 -7.83
C ASN A 207 -19.18 -4.75 -8.90
N THR A 208 -20.05 -4.38 -9.84
CA THR A 208 -19.71 -3.46 -10.93
C THR A 208 -19.87 -1.99 -10.58
N LYS A 209 -20.24 -1.65 -9.33
CA LYS A 209 -20.59 -0.27 -8.95
C LYS A 209 -19.48 0.73 -9.29
N ILE A 210 -18.22 0.36 -9.09
CA ILE A 210 -17.07 1.22 -9.41
C ILE A 210 -17.03 1.52 -10.92
N LEU A 211 -17.30 0.53 -11.77
CA LEU A 211 -17.37 0.70 -13.22
C LEU A 211 -18.63 1.48 -13.65
N ASP A 212 -19.75 1.31 -12.96
CA ASP A 212 -20.96 2.10 -13.20
C ASP A 212 -20.76 3.59 -12.86
N ASP A 213 -20.02 3.87 -11.79
CA ASP A 213 -19.63 5.24 -11.41
C ASP A 213 -18.60 5.81 -12.40
N LEU A 214 -17.66 4.99 -12.89
CA LEU A 214 -16.71 5.39 -13.95
C LEU A 214 -17.48 5.78 -15.22
N ALA A 215 -18.45 4.98 -15.66
CA ALA A 215 -19.20 5.24 -16.89
C ALA A 215 -19.94 6.60 -16.89
N LYS A 216 -20.24 7.13 -15.70
CA LYS A 216 -20.92 8.42 -15.50
C LYS A 216 -19.94 9.58 -15.25
N THR A 217 -18.64 9.29 -15.20
CA THR A 217 -17.60 10.29 -14.97
C THR A 217 -17.31 11.02 -16.27
N GLU A 218 -17.36 12.35 -16.22
CA GLU A 218 -17.02 13.20 -17.36
C GLU A 218 -15.58 12.94 -17.82
N ASP A 219 -15.39 12.83 -19.13
CA ASP A 219 -14.08 12.55 -19.71
C ASP A 219 -13.07 13.65 -19.33
N ASN A 220 -11.81 13.29 -19.14
CA ASN A 220 -10.74 14.20 -18.69
C ASN A 220 -10.93 14.81 -17.28
N THR A 221 -11.86 14.26 -16.49
CA THR A 221 -12.04 14.66 -15.09
C THR A 221 -11.83 13.54 -14.07
N TYR A 222 -11.47 12.32 -14.49
CA TYR A 222 -11.36 11.16 -13.61
C TYR A 222 -10.35 11.39 -12.48
N LYS A 223 -9.10 11.76 -12.79
CA LYS A 223 -8.07 12.02 -11.77
C LYS A 223 -8.43 13.16 -10.83
N LYS A 224 -9.15 14.17 -11.34
CA LYS A 224 -9.67 15.29 -10.55
C LYS A 224 -10.83 14.88 -9.64
N SER A 225 -11.62 13.88 -10.04
CA SER A 225 -12.76 13.39 -9.26
C SER A 225 -12.29 12.61 -8.02
N ILE A 226 -11.21 11.84 -8.16
CA ILE A 226 -10.65 11.02 -7.07
C ILE A 226 -9.78 11.84 -6.11
N SER A 227 -9.07 12.88 -6.58
CA SER A 227 -8.24 13.73 -5.71
C SER A 227 -9.08 14.52 -4.69
N ARG A 228 -10.27 14.97 -5.09
CA ARG A 228 -11.23 15.66 -4.21
C ARG A 228 -11.82 14.76 -3.12
N LYS A 229 -11.98 13.46 -3.38
CA LYS A 229 -12.46 12.50 -2.36
C LYS A 229 -11.41 12.24 -1.28
N SER A 230 -10.13 12.42 -1.56
CA SER A 230 -9.05 12.16 -0.59
C SER A 230 -8.69 13.30 0.37
N GLY A 231 -9.25 14.51 0.21
CA GLY A 231 -8.91 15.68 1.03
C GLY A 231 -9.70 15.86 2.33
N LYS A 232 -10.50 14.87 2.76
CA LYS A 232 -11.51 15.06 3.83
C LYS A 232 -11.18 14.45 5.20
N SER A 233 -9.99 13.87 5.40
CA SER A 233 -9.60 13.26 6.68
C SER A 233 -8.20 13.69 7.13
N GLU A 234 -8.08 14.87 7.72
CA GLU A 234 -6.95 15.24 8.58
C GLU A 234 -7.49 16.10 9.74
N SER A 235 -7.68 15.48 10.92
CA SER A 235 -7.99 16.19 12.16
C SER A 235 -6.70 16.55 12.89
N LYS A 236 -6.52 17.87 13.08
CA LYS A 236 -5.53 18.52 13.94
C LYS A 236 -5.63 18.03 15.39
N ASN A 237 -4.50 18.00 16.10
CA ASN A 237 -4.50 18.33 17.53
C ASN A 237 -3.26 19.12 17.93
N LYS A 238 -3.50 20.24 18.62
CA LYS A 238 -2.52 21.21 19.15
C LYS A 238 -2.53 21.15 20.69
N ASN A 239 -1.32 21.11 21.26
CA ASN A 239 -0.82 21.66 22.53
C ASN A 239 -1.68 21.72 23.81
N SER A 240 -1.06 21.32 24.93
CA SER A 240 -0.87 22.22 26.09
C SER A 240 0.27 21.75 27.02
N LYS A 241 0.98 22.72 27.60
CA LYS A 241 2.20 22.62 28.44
C LYS A 241 1.89 23.14 29.87
N LYS A 242 2.76 22.77 30.83
CA LYS A 242 3.01 23.30 32.22
C LYS A 242 2.21 22.63 33.36
N GLU A 243 2.72 22.38 34.58
CA GLU A 243 4.00 22.69 35.26
C GLU A 243 4.20 21.85 36.56
N ASN A 244 5.47 21.62 36.92
CA ASN A 244 6.14 21.59 38.24
C ASN A 244 5.66 20.73 39.44
N LYS A 245 6.51 19.73 39.82
CA LYS A 245 7.07 19.55 41.18
C LYS A 245 8.18 18.47 41.19
N LYS A 246 9.21 18.67 42.04
CA LYS A 246 10.27 17.73 42.50
C LYS A 246 11.66 17.79 41.82
N SER A 247 12.41 18.84 42.14
CA SER A 247 13.85 18.97 41.81
C SER A 247 14.79 18.05 42.62
N LYS A 248 14.28 17.19 43.53
CA LYS A 248 15.09 16.22 44.29
C LYS A 248 15.11 14.80 43.68
N ASN A 249 14.06 14.38 42.94
CA ASN A 249 14.03 13.05 42.30
C ASN A 249 14.84 12.99 41.00
N VAL A 250 14.92 14.08 40.25
CA VAL A 250 15.57 14.12 38.92
C VAL A 250 17.06 13.77 38.98
N LYS A 251 17.79 14.22 40.02
CA LYS A 251 19.21 13.88 40.20
C LYS A 251 19.42 12.39 40.49
N SER A 252 18.49 11.76 41.23
CA SER A 252 18.56 10.32 41.54
C SER A 252 18.24 9.47 40.30
N LEU A 253 17.20 9.83 39.55
CA LEU A 253 16.83 9.12 38.32
C LEU A 253 17.90 9.27 37.22
N ALA A 254 18.42 10.48 37.00
CA ALA A 254 19.49 10.69 36.03
C ALA A 254 20.72 9.82 36.35
N LYS A 255 21.12 9.76 37.63
CA LYS A 255 22.20 8.88 38.06
C LYS A 255 21.88 7.40 37.81
N LYS A 256 20.67 6.93 38.14
CA LYS A 256 20.28 5.53 37.86
C LYS A 256 20.35 5.21 36.37
N ILE A 257 19.91 6.12 35.50
CA ILE A 257 19.99 5.96 34.04
C ILE A 257 21.45 5.90 33.58
N GLU A 258 22.32 6.76 34.12
CA GLU A 258 23.76 6.76 33.83
C GLU A 258 24.43 5.47 34.30
N ASP A 259 24.11 4.98 35.51
CA ASP A 259 24.64 3.73 36.06
C ASP A 259 24.23 2.52 35.20
N GLU A 260 22.99 2.47 34.75
CA GLU A 260 22.51 1.41 33.84
C GLU A 260 23.24 1.45 32.50
N LYS A 261 23.41 2.63 31.90
CA LYS A 261 24.17 2.81 30.66
C LYS A 261 25.64 2.43 30.81
N ALA A 262 26.27 2.81 31.92
CA ALA A 262 27.65 2.43 32.24
C ALA A 262 27.81 0.92 32.41
N SER A 263 26.75 0.22 32.82
CA SER A 263 26.71 -1.25 32.90
C SER A 263 26.45 -1.95 31.55
N GLY A 264 26.45 -1.21 30.43
CA GLY A 264 26.21 -1.74 29.09
C GLY A 264 24.74 -1.99 28.77
N ARG A 265 23.80 -1.41 29.54
CA ARG A 265 22.35 -1.53 29.29
C ARG A 265 21.84 -0.31 28.51
N GLN A 266 20.89 -0.54 27.62
CA GLN A 266 20.11 0.54 27.02
C GLN A 266 18.95 0.90 27.96
N VAL A 267 18.50 2.16 27.91
CA VAL A 267 17.40 2.67 28.74
C VAL A 267 16.39 3.38 27.87
N VAL A 268 15.13 3.01 28.00
CA VAL A 268 13.99 3.67 27.31
C VAL A 268 12.91 4.08 28.30
N PHE A 269 12.06 4.99 27.86
CA PHE A 269 10.93 5.50 28.63
C PHE A 269 9.65 5.38 27.81
N GLY A 270 8.61 4.87 28.44
CA GLY A 270 7.35 4.65 27.75
C GLY A 270 6.19 4.40 28.70
N THR A 271 5.04 4.15 28.11
CA THR A 271 3.78 3.87 28.81
C THR A 271 3.39 2.41 28.60
N VAL A 272 3.05 1.72 29.69
CA VAL A 272 2.58 0.33 29.61
C VAL A 272 1.10 0.30 29.24
N ARG A 273 0.76 -0.49 28.22
CA ARG A 273 -0.61 -0.73 27.76
C ARG A 273 -0.81 -2.21 27.47
N VAL A 274 -2.05 -2.66 27.58
CA VAL A 274 -2.47 -3.93 26.98
C VAL A 274 -3.42 -3.56 25.87
N LEU A 275 -3.11 -3.95 24.65
CA LEU A 275 -3.89 -3.66 23.46
C LEU A 275 -4.29 -4.96 22.76
N SER A 276 -5.50 -4.99 22.20
CA SER A 276 -5.91 -6.08 21.30
C SER A 276 -5.17 -5.99 19.96
N TYR A 277 -5.17 -7.08 19.19
CA TYR A 277 -4.62 -7.13 17.83
C TYR A 277 -5.05 -5.93 16.96
N ASP A 278 -6.36 -5.67 16.85
CA ASP A 278 -6.90 -4.55 16.07
C ASP A 278 -6.45 -3.17 16.58
N GLN A 279 -6.27 -3.02 17.89
CA GLN A 279 -5.79 -1.78 18.47
C GLN A 279 -4.32 -1.53 18.11
N VAL A 280 -3.50 -2.59 18.04
CA VAL A 280 -2.11 -2.48 17.59
C VAL A 280 -2.04 -2.09 16.11
N LEU A 281 -2.84 -2.73 15.25
CA LEU A 281 -2.93 -2.35 13.83
C LEU A 281 -3.31 -0.88 13.64
N LYS A 282 -4.34 -0.43 14.36
CA LYS A 282 -4.79 0.95 14.32
C LYS A 282 -3.71 1.91 14.83
N MET A 283 -2.97 1.52 15.87
CA MET A 283 -1.89 2.32 16.43
C MET A 283 -0.69 2.43 15.49
N GLN A 284 -0.31 1.33 14.83
CA GLN A 284 0.75 1.30 13.82
C GLN A 284 0.31 1.88 12.47
N ASN A 285 -0.99 2.20 12.33
CA ASN A 285 -1.60 2.75 11.12
C ASN A 285 -1.26 1.91 9.87
N MET A 286 -1.42 0.60 10.00
CA MET A 286 -1.09 -0.37 8.97
C MET A 286 -2.25 -1.34 8.73
N PRO A 287 -2.37 -1.91 7.51
CA PRO A 287 -3.27 -3.02 7.27
C PRO A 287 -2.84 -4.25 8.07
N ASP A 288 -3.77 -5.18 8.31
CA ASP A 288 -3.46 -6.47 8.93
C ASP A 288 -2.42 -7.22 8.10
N PRO A 289 -1.22 -7.50 8.65
CA PRO A 289 -0.18 -8.22 7.92
C PRO A 289 -0.41 -9.74 7.90
N ASN A 290 -1.39 -10.24 8.67
CA ASN A 290 -1.76 -11.66 8.75
C ASN A 290 -3.28 -11.86 8.49
N PRO A 291 -3.83 -11.36 7.37
CA PRO A 291 -5.27 -11.43 7.12
C PRO A 291 -5.73 -12.88 6.97
N GLY A 292 -6.92 -13.19 7.51
CA GLY A 292 -7.56 -14.51 7.36
C GLY A 292 -7.41 -15.44 8.57
N TYR A 293 -6.66 -15.03 9.60
CA TYR A 293 -6.58 -15.74 10.87
C TYR A 293 -7.48 -15.08 11.93
N ASP A 294 -8.05 -15.88 12.82
CA ASP A 294 -8.83 -15.37 13.95
C ASP A 294 -7.90 -14.88 15.06
N HIS A 295 -7.65 -13.58 15.08
CA HIS A 295 -6.88 -12.89 16.12
C HIS A 295 -7.73 -12.27 17.23
N SER A 296 -9.04 -12.62 17.31
CA SER A 296 -9.98 -11.97 18.24
C SER A 296 -9.63 -12.12 19.73
N ARG A 297 -8.78 -13.09 20.06
CA ARG A 297 -8.32 -13.36 21.45
C ARG A 297 -6.90 -12.87 21.72
N GLU A 298 -6.20 -12.34 20.72
CA GLU A 298 -4.82 -11.90 20.88
C GLU A 298 -4.74 -10.51 21.51
N ASN A 299 -3.92 -10.43 22.56
CA ASN A 299 -3.62 -9.20 23.27
C ASN A 299 -2.12 -9.10 23.50
N PHE A 300 -1.61 -7.87 23.42
CA PHE A 300 -0.19 -7.57 23.56
C PHE A 300 0.00 -6.64 24.76
N MET A 301 0.88 -7.02 25.69
CA MET A 301 1.40 -6.07 26.67
C MET A 301 2.55 -5.30 26.03
N LEU A 302 2.39 -3.99 25.90
CA LEU A 302 3.31 -3.11 25.21
C LEU A 302 3.90 -2.07 26.15
N LEU A 303 5.19 -1.78 25.99
CA LEU A 303 5.79 -0.53 26.45
C LEU A 303 5.90 0.42 25.26
N ILE A 304 4.97 1.37 25.17
CA ILE A 304 4.90 2.32 24.04
C ILE A 304 5.75 3.55 24.37
N PHE A 305 6.72 3.88 23.53
CA PHE A 305 7.62 4.99 23.78
C PHE A 305 6.95 6.34 23.49
N ASP A 306 7.36 7.37 24.22
CA ASP A 306 6.93 8.75 23.92
C ASP A 306 7.53 9.26 22.60
N ASN A 307 8.74 8.78 22.26
CA ASN A 307 9.45 9.05 21.02
C ASN A 307 10.15 7.77 20.55
N LYS A 308 10.38 7.64 19.24
CA LYS A 308 11.19 6.55 18.71
C LYS A 308 12.58 6.54 19.34
N SER A 309 13.11 5.35 19.58
CA SER A 309 14.43 5.13 20.16
C SER A 309 15.20 4.12 19.32
N SER A 310 16.51 4.31 19.19
CA SER A 310 17.39 3.36 18.50
C SER A 310 17.73 2.21 19.46
N ILE A 311 17.29 1.00 19.11
CA ILE A 311 17.34 -0.19 19.95
C ILE A 311 18.34 -1.19 19.37
N LEU A 312 19.21 -1.72 20.22
CA LEU A 312 20.18 -2.75 19.88
C LEU A 312 19.78 -4.07 20.55
N LEU A 313 19.22 -5.00 19.77
CA LEU A 313 18.84 -6.35 20.16
C LEU A 313 19.21 -7.34 19.06
N ASN A 314 19.28 -8.62 19.40
CA ASN A 314 19.45 -9.70 18.42
C ASN A 314 18.26 -9.76 17.44
N HIS A 315 18.44 -10.38 16.29
CA HIS A 315 17.38 -10.62 15.31
C HIS A 315 17.17 -12.14 15.16
N SER A 316 15.93 -12.63 15.29
CA SER A 316 15.66 -14.07 15.34
C SER A 316 16.05 -14.84 14.07
N GLY A 317 16.07 -14.16 12.91
CA GLY A 317 16.49 -14.73 11.63
C GLY A 317 17.98 -14.57 11.30
N ASP A 318 18.74 -13.89 12.17
CA ASP A 318 20.14 -13.52 11.91
C ASP A 318 21.07 -13.90 13.08
N MET A 319 20.73 -15.01 13.74
CA MET A 319 21.42 -15.51 14.93
C MET A 319 22.85 -15.94 14.59
N GLY A 320 23.81 -15.04 14.80
CA GLY A 320 25.23 -15.25 14.51
C GLY A 320 25.94 -14.02 13.96
N ASN A 321 25.19 -13.07 13.40
CA ASN A 321 25.72 -11.79 12.95
C ASN A 321 25.69 -10.74 14.08
N THR A 322 26.58 -9.75 13.98
CA THR A 322 26.65 -8.66 14.95
C THR A 322 25.34 -7.88 14.95
N PRO A 323 24.66 -7.74 16.11
CA PRO A 323 23.41 -6.98 16.21
C PRO A 323 23.59 -5.54 15.72
N LYS A 324 22.58 -5.03 15.01
CA LYS A 324 22.57 -3.66 14.49
C LYS A 324 21.46 -2.86 15.17
N PRO A 325 21.70 -1.57 15.52
CA PRO A 325 20.66 -0.72 16.05
C PRO A 325 19.53 -0.51 15.04
N LYS A 326 18.28 -0.56 15.50
CA LYS A 326 17.08 -0.28 14.70
C LYS A 326 16.13 0.61 15.49
N ASP A 327 15.52 1.57 14.81
CA ASP A 327 14.53 2.45 15.44
C ASP A 327 13.24 1.69 15.76
N ALA A 328 12.83 1.77 17.01
CA ALA A 328 11.59 1.19 17.53
C ALA A 328 10.72 2.27 18.17
N SER A 329 9.40 2.07 18.13
CA SER A 329 8.42 2.93 18.80
C SER A 329 7.77 2.27 20.01
N MET A 330 7.94 0.96 20.18
CA MET A 330 7.47 0.24 21.36
C MET A 330 8.26 -1.06 21.56
N PHE A 331 8.08 -1.67 22.74
CA PHE A 331 8.37 -3.09 22.94
C PHE A 331 7.07 -3.87 23.07
N ALA A 332 7.01 -5.07 22.47
CA ALA A 332 6.14 -6.12 22.96
C ALA A 332 6.83 -6.87 24.09
N LEU A 333 6.09 -7.15 25.16
CA LEU A 333 6.59 -8.01 26.22
C LEU A 333 6.15 -9.43 25.91
N GLU A 334 7.11 -10.34 25.80
CA GLU A 334 6.84 -11.70 25.35
C GLU A 334 5.94 -12.42 26.36
N LYS A 335 4.98 -13.19 25.85
CA LYS A 335 3.97 -13.81 26.70
C LYS A 335 4.63 -14.78 27.69
N ASP A 336 4.18 -14.75 28.94
CA ASP A 336 4.67 -15.57 30.05
C ASP A 336 6.15 -15.31 30.43
N SER A 337 6.80 -14.32 29.83
CA SER A 337 8.18 -13.92 30.13
C SER A 337 8.34 -13.25 31.50
N GLU A 338 9.59 -13.06 31.93
CA GLU A 338 9.90 -12.27 33.13
C GLU A 338 9.52 -10.80 32.95
N ALA A 339 9.77 -10.25 31.75
CA ALA A 339 9.42 -8.89 31.40
C ALA A 339 7.90 -8.65 31.55
N GLU A 340 7.05 -9.51 30.98
CA GLU A 340 5.60 -9.37 31.10
C GLU A 340 5.16 -9.46 32.57
N ARG A 341 5.67 -10.44 33.32
CA ARG A 341 5.35 -10.60 34.76
C ARG A 341 5.74 -9.37 35.57
N ALA A 342 6.93 -8.80 35.33
CA ALA A 342 7.40 -7.60 36.01
C ALA A 342 6.53 -6.37 35.70
N MET A 343 5.98 -6.30 34.49
CA MET A 343 5.28 -5.13 33.95
C MET A 343 3.78 -5.10 34.24
N LYS A 344 3.17 -6.21 34.66
CA LYS A 344 1.74 -6.28 35.06
C LYS A 344 1.31 -5.17 36.04
N LYS A 345 2.14 -4.84 37.04
CA LYS A 345 1.84 -3.79 38.04
C LYS A 345 1.99 -2.35 37.52
N TYR A 346 2.50 -2.18 36.31
CA TYR A 346 2.74 -0.89 35.66
C TYR A 346 1.79 -0.59 34.50
N ILE A 347 0.83 -1.49 34.19
CA ILE A 347 -0.24 -1.21 33.22
C ILE A 347 -0.88 0.14 33.54
N GLY A 348 -0.98 1.02 32.54
CA GLY A 348 -1.50 2.37 32.73
C GLY A 348 -0.42 3.43 32.96
N LYS A 349 0.75 3.06 33.50
CA LYS A 349 1.78 3.96 34.02
C LYS A 349 2.91 4.18 33.02
N LYS A 350 3.65 5.28 33.23
CA LYS A 350 4.92 5.52 32.56
C LYS A 350 6.06 4.97 33.40
N VAL A 351 7.04 4.35 32.75
CA VAL A 351 8.21 3.77 33.42
C VAL A 351 9.48 3.97 32.62
N TYR A 352 10.60 4.00 33.33
CA TYR A 352 11.92 3.79 32.74
C TYR A 352 12.28 2.31 32.84
N VAL A 353 12.68 1.70 31.73
CA VAL A 353 13.19 0.33 31.71
C VAL A 353 14.58 0.28 31.12
N SER A 354 15.41 -0.64 31.61
CA SER A 354 16.68 -1.00 31.00
C SER A 354 16.72 -2.45 30.55
N PHE A 355 17.50 -2.70 29.51
CA PHE A 355 17.67 -4.01 28.88
C PHE A 355 19.06 -4.12 28.25
N ARG A 356 19.52 -5.35 28.01
CA ARG A 356 20.72 -5.68 27.22
C ARG A 356 20.34 -6.22 25.86
N VAL A 357 21.33 -6.34 24.98
CA VAL A 357 21.18 -6.89 23.62
C VAL A 357 20.58 -8.30 23.59
N ASN A 358 20.77 -9.09 24.66
CA ASN A 358 20.29 -10.46 24.79
C ASN A 358 18.99 -10.60 25.60
N ASP A 359 18.42 -9.49 26.11
CA ASP A 359 17.19 -9.53 26.93
C ASP A 359 15.93 -9.62 26.05
N GLY A 360 16.10 -9.74 24.72
CA GLY A 360 15.03 -9.83 23.74
C GLY A 360 15.56 -9.89 22.31
N PHE A 361 14.66 -9.75 21.34
CA PHE A 361 14.98 -9.86 19.93
C PHE A 361 14.00 -9.08 19.04
N PHE A 362 14.44 -8.75 17.82
CA PHE A 362 13.55 -8.37 16.74
C PHE A 362 13.03 -9.64 16.05
N PRO A 363 11.70 -9.82 15.98
CA PRO A 363 11.12 -10.94 15.25
C PRO A 363 11.38 -10.79 13.74
N SER A 364 11.56 -11.94 13.09
CA SER A 364 11.73 -12.10 11.64
C SER A 364 10.40 -12.19 10.89
N ASP A 365 9.31 -12.51 11.59
CA ASP A 365 7.99 -12.73 11.03
C ASP A 365 7.13 -11.45 11.01
N THR A 366 5.85 -11.59 10.65
CA THR A 366 4.87 -10.48 10.65
C THR A 366 3.99 -10.45 11.87
N SER A 367 4.43 -11.08 12.96
CA SER A 367 3.70 -10.99 14.23
C SER A 367 3.62 -9.53 14.68
N LEU A 368 2.49 -9.17 15.30
CA LEU A 368 2.33 -7.84 15.86
C LEU A 368 3.04 -7.69 17.21
N PRO A 369 3.46 -6.46 17.56
CA PRO A 369 3.50 -5.26 16.72
C PRO A 369 4.57 -5.37 15.62
N LEU A 370 4.18 -5.07 14.38
CA LEU A 370 5.01 -5.37 13.22
C LEU A 370 6.33 -4.58 13.26
N GLY A 371 7.45 -5.29 13.10
CA GLY A 371 8.78 -4.73 13.01
C GLY A 371 9.32 -4.14 14.31
N GLU A 372 8.57 -4.27 15.41
CA GLU A 372 8.94 -3.84 16.75
C GLU A 372 9.55 -5.01 17.54
N PRO A 373 10.47 -4.72 18.47
CA PRO A 373 11.15 -5.75 19.25
C PRO A 373 10.29 -6.40 20.34
N ARG A 374 10.63 -7.64 20.67
CA ARG A 374 10.11 -8.45 21.77
C ARG A 374 11.12 -8.48 22.91
N LEU A 375 10.68 -8.20 24.14
CA LEU A 375 11.49 -8.34 25.35
C LEU A 375 11.03 -9.52 26.18
N GLU A 376 11.98 -10.35 26.57
CA GLU A 376 11.79 -11.48 27.49
C GLU A 376 12.23 -11.10 28.91
N GLU A 377 13.26 -10.27 29.01
CA GLU A 377 13.78 -9.73 30.27
C GLU A 377 13.85 -8.19 30.22
N LEU A 378 13.70 -7.56 31.38
CA LEU A 378 13.96 -6.13 31.56
C LEU A 378 14.12 -5.80 33.05
N LYS A 379 14.64 -4.61 33.32
CA LYS A 379 14.68 -4.03 34.65
C LYS A 379 13.92 -2.70 34.66
N VAL A 380 12.94 -2.56 35.56
CA VAL A 380 12.26 -1.28 35.79
C VAL A 380 13.11 -0.43 36.73
N ILE A 381 13.39 0.81 36.33
CA ILE A 381 14.25 1.76 37.06
C ILE A 381 13.40 2.73 37.90
N GLU A 382 12.25 3.16 37.37
CA GLU A 382 11.26 4.04 38.02
C GLU A 382 9.88 3.91 37.39
#